data_AF-A0A7W8MQK7-F1
#
_entry.id   AF-A0A7W8MQK7-F1
#
_cell.length_a   1.000
_cell.length_b   1.000
_cell.length_c   1.000
_cell.angle_alpha   90.00
_cell.angle_beta   90.00
_cell.angle_gamma   90.00
#
_symmetry.space_group_name_H-M   'P 1'
#
loop_
_entity.id
_entity.type
_entity.pdbx_description
1 polymer ?
#
loop_
_entity_poly.entity_id
_entity_poly.type
_entity_poly.pdbx_seq_one_letter_code
_entity_poly.pdbx_strand_id
1 'polypeptide(L)'
;MDLVAYRTTVVGPSWRRRGTRTWHWIGLKIGTFLLAFLVIGAVAGWPLFHLIRSMPAKTGQPPDAAFFETFLLLFAMIAGMVLVLMLCLWFLRDMVLPFLVFEDATTREGVTSAVELIRREPGSVLLYFLMKFVLTLVAGIAAELCLVAAVFIAGIPVGLIGGGLWLLLRHAGPFGTVFLYISLGLLGLTFFACLMLAFVWIVGAILVFYQAYALYFVGGRVSALGDLLEPPPPFPEAASQQFSPI
;
A
#
# COMPACT_ATOMS: atom_id res chain seq x y z
N MET A 1 -3.42 -1.51 11.30
CA MET A 1 -3.80 -2.75 12.02
C MET A 1 -4.62 -2.43 13.25
N ASP A 2 -4.13 -1.62 14.19
CA ASP A 2 -4.89 -1.19 15.39
C ASP A 2 -6.30 -0.66 15.10
N LEU A 3 -6.43 0.26 14.14
CA LEU A 3 -7.72 0.86 13.79
C LEU A 3 -8.72 -0.19 13.30
N VAL A 4 -8.24 -1.19 12.54
CA VAL A 4 -9.05 -2.29 12.01
C VAL A 4 -9.41 -3.27 13.13
N ALA A 5 -8.43 -3.64 13.96
CA ALA A 5 -8.63 -4.59 15.05
C ALA A 5 -9.62 -4.08 16.11
N TYR A 6 -9.46 -2.81 16.55
CA TYR A 6 -10.35 -2.21 17.54
C TYR A 6 -11.57 -1.51 16.93
N ARG A 7 -11.74 -1.55 15.61
CA ARG A 7 -12.81 -0.87 14.87
C ARG A 7 -12.93 0.63 15.25
N THR A 8 -11.80 1.31 15.45
CA THR A 8 -11.76 2.73 15.82
C THR A 8 -11.41 3.62 14.63
N THR A 9 -11.97 4.83 14.58
CA THR A 9 -11.71 5.83 13.54
C THR A 9 -10.67 6.87 13.97
N VAL A 10 -10.25 6.88 15.24
CA VAL A 10 -9.42 7.95 15.82
C VAL A 10 -7.96 7.48 16.00
N VAL A 11 -7.04 8.10 15.27
CA VAL A 11 -5.60 7.75 15.26
C VAL A 11 -4.83 8.32 16.47
N GLY A 12 -5.30 9.44 17.02
CA GLY A 12 -4.60 10.19 18.07
C GLY A 12 -4.29 9.38 19.35
N PRO A 13 -5.27 8.67 19.94
CA PRO A 13 -5.05 7.85 21.12
C PRO A 13 -4.08 6.69 20.87
N SER A 14 -4.17 6.02 19.72
CA SER A 14 -3.23 4.93 19.37
C SER A 14 -1.80 5.44 19.20
N TRP A 15 -1.62 6.63 18.62
CA TRP A 15 -0.31 7.24 18.44
C TRP A 15 0.35 7.61 19.77
N ARG A 16 -0.42 8.20 20.71
CA ARG A 16 0.13 8.58 22.03
C ARG A 16 0.58 7.38 22.85
N ARG A 17 -0.14 6.25 22.78
CA ARG A 17 0.23 5.04 23.53
C ARG A 17 1.46 4.35 22.97
N ARG A 18 1.66 4.37 21.65
CA ARG A 18 2.70 3.57 20.97
C ARG A 18 3.80 4.38 20.28
N GLY A 19 3.82 5.70 20.42
CA GLY A 19 4.67 6.62 19.64
C GLY A 19 6.15 6.26 19.58
N THR A 20 6.79 5.96 20.72
CA THR A 20 8.21 5.55 20.78
C THR A 20 8.48 4.21 20.08
N ARG A 21 7.59 3.23 20.20
CA ARG A 21 7.73 1.94 19.48
C ARG A 21 7.45 2.12 17.98
N THR A 22 6.51 2.99 17.62
CA THR A 22 6.24 3.35 16.22
C THR A 22 7.46 3.96 15.54
N TRP A 23 8.27 4.76 16.25
CA TRP A 23 9.53 5.29 15.70
C TRP A 23 10.55 4.20 15.36
N HIS A 24 10.72 3.19 16.22
CA HIS A 24 11.59 2.05 15.92
C HIS A 24 11.09 1.26 14.71
N TRP A 25 9.77 1.11 14.58
CA TRP A 25 9.14 0.46 13.44
C TRP A 25 9.32 1.25 12.13
N ILE A 26 9.15 2.56 12.17
CA ILE A 26 9.43 3.45 11.03
C ILE A 26 10.91 3.39 10.66
N GLY A 27 11.80 3.45 11.66
CA GLY A 27 13.24 3.32 11.48
C GLY A 27 13.63 2.00 10.80
N LEU A 28 13.03 0.88 11.21
CA LEU A 28 13.25 -0.42 10.57
C LEU A 28 12.84 -0.38 9.10
N LYS A 29 11.64 0.13 8.78
CA LYS A 29 11.18 0.26 7.39
C LYS A 29 12.11 1.12 6.56
N ILE A 30 12.46 2.31 7.06
CA ILE A 30 13.39 3.22 6.37
C ILE A 30 14.74 2.53 6.18
N GLY A 31 15.27 1.85 7.19
CA GLY A 31 16.51 1.09 7.10
C GLY A 31 16.46 -0.01 6.05
N THR A 32 15.37 -0.79 6.00
CA THR A 32 15.15 -1.81 4.95
C THR A 32 15.08 -1.17 3.56
N PHE A 33 14.37 -0.05 3.41
CA PHE A 33 14.30 0.69 2.15
C PHE A 33 15.66 1.24 1.71
N LEU A 34 16.40 1.87 2.61
CA LEU A 34 17.73 2.42 2.32
C LEU A 34 18.72 1.31 1.95
N LEU A 35 18.70 0.19 2.68
CA LEU A 35 19.51 -0.98 2.37
C LEU A 35 19.16 -1.54 0.98
N ALA A 36 17.87 -1.71 0.68
CA ALA A 36 17.43 -2.17 -0.63
C ALA A 36 17.87 -1.21 -1.73
N PHE A 37 17.76 0.11 -1.52
CA PHE A 37 18.18 1.12 -2.48
C PHE A 37 19.70 1.10 -2.70
N LEU A 38 20.48 0.90 -1.64
CA LEU A 38 21.94 0.75 -1.74
C LEU A 38 22.31 -0.48 -2.55
N VAL A 39 21.69 -1.63 -2.28
CA VAL A 39 21.92 -2.86 -3.05
C VAL A 39 21.48 -2.67 -4.50
N ILE A 40 20.34 -2.01 -4.76
CA ILE A 40 19.90 -1.66 -6.12
C ILE A 40 20.96 -0.81 -6.80
N GLY A 41 21.42 0.28 -6.19
CA GLY A 41 22.43 1.15 -6.78
C GLY A 41 23.71 0.40 -7.12
N ALA A 42 24.16 -0.48 -6.22
CA ALA A 42 25.37 -1.26 -6.39
C ALA A 42 25.24 -2.29 -7.54
N VAL A 43 24.14 -3.05 -7.59
CA VAL A 43 23.94 -4.11 -8.58
C VAL A 43 23.50 -3.52 -9.94
N ALA A 44 22.65 -2.50 -9.93
CA ALA A 44 22.12 -1.85 -11.12
C ALA A 44 23.07 -0.86 -11.77
N GLY A 45 24.08 -0.37 -11.05
CA GLY A 45 25.03 0.61 -11.57
C GLY A 45 25.74 0.12 -12.84
N TRP A 46 26.15 -1.16 -12.86
CA TRP A 46 26.80 -1.76 -14.02
C TRP A 46 25.91 -1.85 -15.27
N PRO A 47 24.74 -2.51 -15.25
CA PRO A 47 23.85 -2.56 -16.41
C PRO A 47 23.33 -1.18 -16.81
N LEU A 48 23.09 -0.28 -15.84
CA LEU A 48 22.69 1.10 -16.14
C LEU A 48 23.78 1.86 -16.91
N PHE A 49 25.04 1.71 -16.51
CA PHE A 49 26.17 2.32 -17.21
C PHE A 49 26.32 1.78 -18.63
N HIS A 50 26.15 0.47 -18.82
CA HIS A 50 26.14 -0.15 -20.14
C HIS A 50 24.97 0.31 -21.01
N LEU A 51 23.79 0.47 -20.43
CA LEU A 51 22.60 0.97 -21.12
C LEU A 51 22.81 2.41 -21.62
N ILE A 52 23.40 3.27 -20.80
CA ILE A 52 23.70 4.66 -21.17
C ILE A 52 24.73 4.70 -22.30
N ARG A 53 25.74 3.82 -22.28
CA ARG A 53 26.76 3.74 -23.34
C ARG A 53 26.22 3.18 -24.66
N SER A 54 25.20 2.33 -24.61
CA SER A 54 24.56 1.77 -25.81
C SER A 54 23.46 2.66 -26.40
N MET A 55 23.18 3.82 -25.78
CA MET A 55 22.23 4.78 -26.37
C MET A 55 22.78 5.39 -27.66
N PRO A 56 21.96 5.49 -28.71
CA PRO A 56 22.38 6.11 -29.97
C PRO A 56 22.73 7.58 -29.74
N ALA A 57 23.94 7.99 -30.15
CA ALA A 57 24.43 9.35 -29.97
C ALA A 57 23.69 10.40 -30.83
N LYS A 58 22.92 9.96 -31.84
CA LYS A 58 22.18 10.82 -32.75
C LYS A 58 20.70 10.45 -32.77
N THR A 59 19.86 11.46 -32.69
CA THR A 59 18.41 11.33 -32.86
C THR A 59 18.09 10.76 -34.24
N GLY A 60 17.39 9.62 -34.29
CA GLY A 60 16.98 8.96 -35.53
C GLY A 60 17.74 7.69 -35.91
N GLN A 61 18.79 7.31 -35.16
CA GLN A 61 19.41 5.99 -35.32
C GLN A 61 18.62 4.94 -34.52
N PRO A 62 18.33 3.74 -35.08
CA PRO A 62 17.72 2.66 -34.33
C PRO A 62 18.67 2.18 -33.21
N PRO A 63 18.16 1.84 -32.02
CA PRO A 63 18.97 1.25 -30.96
C PRO A 63 19.60 -0.07 -31.41
N ASP A 64 20.83 -0.31 -30.97
CA ASP A 64 21.53 -1.57 -31.21
C ASP A 64 20.87 -2.73 -30.44
N ALA A 65 21.06 -3.98 -30.87
CA ALA A 65 20.53 -5.16 -30.18
C ALA A 65 21.02 -5.25 -28.73
N ALA A 66 22.27 -4.83 -28.48
CA ALA A 66 22.86 -4.76 -27.14
C ALA A 66 22.10 -3.82 -26.18
N PHE A 67 21.43 -2.80 -26.72
CA PHE A 67 20.58 -1.91 -25.92
C PHE A 67 19.39 -2.68 -25.35
N PHE A 68 18.68 -3.45 -26.18
CA PHE A 68 17.50 -4.21 -25.75
C PHE A 68 17.84 -5.31 -24.76
N GLU A 69 18.96 -6.00 -24.94
CA GLU A 69 19.44 -7.00 -23.99
C GLU A 69 19.74 -6.37 -22.62
N THR A 70 20.50 -5.27 -22.61
CA THR A 70 20.85 -4.56 -21.38
C THR A 70 19.61 -3.97 -20.71
N PHE A 71 18.68 -3.45 -21.49
CA PHE A 71 17.40 -2.92 -21.01
C PHE A 71 16.56 -4.01 -20.36
N LEU A 72 16.40 -5.17 -21.02
CA LEU A 72 15.61 -6.28 -20.50
C LEU A 72 16.23 -6.85 -19.23
N LEU A 73 17.56 -6.99 -19.18
CA LEU A 73 18.29 -7.43 -18.00
C LEU A 73 18.08 -6.45 -16.83
N LEU A 74 18.27 -5.15 -17.08
CA LEU A 74 18.06 -4.11 -16.07
C LEU A 74 16.61 -4.11 -15.57
N PHE A 75 15.64 -4.22 -16.48
CA PHE A 75 14.22 -4.27 -16.16
C PHE A 75 13.90 -5.49 -15.29
N ALA A 76 14.31 -6.70 -15.71
CA ALA A 76 14.07 -7.93 -14.96
C ALA A 76 14.72 -7.90 -13.57
N MET A 77 15.92 -7.34 -13.47
CA MET A 77 16.65 -7.20 -12.21
C MET A 77 15.97 -6.20 -11.26
N ILE A 78 15.56 -5.02 -11.76
CA ILE A 78 14.80 -4.04 -10.97
C ILE A 78 13.46 -4.65 -10.54
N ALA A 79 12.74 -5.29 -11.45
CA ALA A 79 11.45 -5.93 -11.15
C ALA A 79 11.59 -7.03 -10.10
N GLY A 80 12.59 -7.92 -10.23
CA GLY A 80 12.88 -8.96 -9.24
C GLY A 80 13.24 -8.39 -7.87
N MET A 81 14.02 -7.31 -7.84
CA MET A 81 14.35 -6.65 -6.57
C MET A 81 13.13 -5.97 -5.93
N VAL A 82 12.31 -5.27 -6.71
CA VAL A 82 11.06 -4.68 -6.23
C VAL A 82 10.14 -5.75 -5.67
N LEU A 83 10.06 -6.92 -6.32
CA LEU A 83 9.31 -8.07 -5.83
C LEU A 83 9.85 -8.54 -4.47
N VAL A 84 11.17 -8.72 -4.32
CA VAL A 84 11.80 -9.10 -3.05
C VAL A 84 11.51 -8.08 -1.96
N LEU A 85 11.71 -6.78 -2.25
CA LEU A 85 11.42 -5.70 -1.30
C LEU A 85 9.94 -5.70 -0.89
N MET A 86 9.04 -5.88 -1.84
CA MET A 86 7.60 -5.96 -1.58
C MET A 86 7.28 -7.14 -0.65
N LEU A 87 7.85 -8.32 -0.90
CA LEU A 87 7.69 -9.49 -0.03
C LEU A 87 8.26 -9.26 1.36
N CYS A 88 9.44 -8.64 1.48
CA CYS A 88 10.02 -8.29 2.78
C CYS A 88 9.14 -7.31 3.55
N LEU A 89 8.62 -6.28 2.88
CA LEU A 89 7.75 -5.29 3.52
C LEU A 89 6.39 -5.89 3.92
N TRP A 90 5.85 -6.80 3.12
CA TRP A 90 4.65 -7.55 3.48
C TRP A 90 4.92 -8.46 4.66
N PHE A 91 6.03 -9.19 4.67
CA PHE A 91 6.43 -10.02 5.80
C PHE A 91 6.56 -9.20 7.09
N LEU A 92 7.28 -8.09 7.07
CA LEU A 92 7.38 -7.17 8.20
C LEU A 92 5.97 -6.71 8.62
N ARG A 93 5.20 -6.13 7.69
CA ARG A 93 3.90 -5.54 8.01
C ARG A 93 2.88 -6.55 8.50
N ASP A 94 2.85 -7.75 7.94
CA ASP A 94 1.74 -8.68 8.14
C ASP A 94 2.05 -9.76 9.16
N MET A 95 3.31 -10.21 9.25
CA MET A 95 3.72 -11.25 10.20
C MET A 95 4.35 -10.66 11.45
N VAL A 96 5.22 -9.67 11.31
CA VAL A 96 5.98 -9.14 12.45
C VAL A 96 5.15 -8.13 13.25
N LEU A 97 4.43 -7.24 12.58
CA LEU A 97 3.67 -6.17 13.23
C LEU A 97 2.65 -6.65 14.29
N PRO A 98 1.85 -7.73 14.07
CA PRO A 98 0.93 -8.21 15.09
C PRO A 98 1.61 -8.56 16.43
N PHE A 99 2.78 -9.21 16.40
CA PHE A 99 3.52 -9.54 17.62
C PHE A 99 4.00 -8.28 18.37
N LEU A 100 4.45 -7.24 17.65
CA LEU A 100 4.86 -5.97 18.26
C LEU A 100 3.69 -5.20 18.88
N VAL A 101 2.49 -5.37 18.32
CA VAL A 101 1.29 -4.62 18.67
C VAL A 101 0.53 -5.28 19.81
N PHE A 102 0.37 -6.61 19.78
CA PHE A 102 -0.53 -7.35 20.68
C PHE A 102 0.19 -8.12 21.77
N GLU A 103 1.43 -8.56 21.56
CA GLU A 103 2.21 -9.32 22.56
C GLU A 103 3.30 -8.47 23.22
N ASP A 104 3.31 -7.17 22.95
CA ASP A 104 4.36 -6.25 23.42
C ASP A 104 5.80 -6.71 23.11
N ALA A 105 5.98 -7.52 22.06
CA ALA A 105 7.27 -8.05 21.67
C ALA A 105 8.23 -6.93 21.21
N THR A 106 9.52 -7.12 21.48
CA THR A 106 10.58 -6.33 20.84
C THR A 106 10.68 -6.67 19.35
N THR A 107 11.30 -5.81 18.54
CA THR A 107 11.48 -6.05 17.10
C THR A 107 12.17 -7.40 16.82
N ARG A 108 13.16 -7.77 17.64
CA ARG A 108 13.88 -9.05 17.49
C ARG A 108 12.99 -10.24 17.81
N GLU A 109 12.23 -10.17 18.89
CA GLU A 109 11.29 -11.23 19.29
C GLU A 109 10.20 -11.40 18.24
N GLY A 110 9.59 -10.30 17.77
CA GLY A 110 8.56 -10.35 16.74
C GLY A 110 9.04 -10.96 15.42
N VAL A 111 10.27 -10.66 14.98
CA VAL A 111 10.87 -11.30 13.81
C VAL A 111 11.14 -12.79 14.07
N THR A 112 11.64 -13.13 15.25
CA THR A 112 11.94 -14.53 15.61
C THR A 112 10.66 -15.36 15.65
N SER A 113 9.60 -14.88 16.30
CA SER A 113 8.28 -15.51 16.33
C SER A 113 7.69 -15.68 14.93
N ALA A 114 7.81 -14.65 14.07
CA ALA A 114 7.35 -14.74 12.69
C ALA A 114 8.13 -15.77 11.86
N VAL A 115 9.44 -15.89 12.05
CA VAL A 115 10.27 -16.91 11.38
C VAL A 115 9.96 -18.31 11.92
N GLU A 116 9.75 -18.46 13.22
CA GLU A 116 9.31 -19.73 13.80
C GLU A 116 7.95 -20.16 13.25
N LEU A 117 7.02 -19.21 13.08
CA LEU A 117 5.74 -19.49 12.45
C LEU A 117 5.89 -20.01 11.02
N ILE A 118 6.77 -19.40 10.22
CA ILE A 118 7.09 -19.89 8.87
C ILE A 118 7.65 -21.31 8.91
N ARG A 119 8.53 -21.61 9.88
CA ARG A 119 9.12 -22.94 10.01
C ARG A 119 8.11 -24.00 10.43
N ARG A 120 7.13 -23.64 11.27
CA ARG A 120 6.07 -24.54 11.71
C ARG A 120 5.08 -24.84 10.59
N GLU A 121 4.74 -23.84 9.77
CA GLU A 121 3.68 -23.96 8.76
C GLU A 121 4.04 -23.33 7.40
N PRO A 122 5.10 -23.83 6.72
CA PRO A 122 5.62 -23.20 5.51
C PRO A 122 4.60 -23.18 4.36
N GLY A 123 3.78 -24.24 4.23
CA GLY A 123 2.75 -24.33 3.20
C GLY A 123 1.63 -23.30 3.38
N SER A 124 1.19 -23.09 4.63
CA SER A 124 0.16 -22.09 4.96
C SER A 124 0.65 -20.67 4.66
N VAL A 125 1.89 -20.36 5.07
CA VAL A 125 2.50 -19.05 4.80
C VAL A 125 2.74 -18.83 3.31
N LEU A 126 3.22 -19.84 2.58
CA LEU A 126 3.42 -19.75 1.13
C LEU A 126 2.09 -19.48 0.42
N LEU A 127 1.03 -20.21 0.78
CA LEU A 127 -0.31 -20.02 0.21
C LEU A 127 -0.85 -18.62 0.54
N TYR A 128 -0.62 -18.11 1.76
CA TYR A 128 -0.98 -16.75 2.15
C TYR A 128 -0.31 -15.70 1.26
N PHE A 129 1.01 -15.80 1.05
CA PHE A 129 1.73 -14.84 0.20
C PHE A 129 1.33 -14.95 -1.26
N LEU A 130 1.12 -16.17 -1.77
CA LEU A 130 0.64 -16.41 -3.12
C LEU A 130 -0.74 -15.79 -3.33
N MET A 131 -1.68 -16.04 -2.41
CA MET A 131 -3.02 -15.46 -2.46
C MET A 131 -2.96 -13.95 -2.36
N LYS A 132 -2.13 -13.41 -1.46
CA LYS A 132 -1.93 -11.97 -1.32
C LYS A 132 -1.38 -11.33 -2.60
N PHE A 133 -0.47 -12.01 -3.28
CA PHE A 133 0.05 -11.57 -4.56
C PHE A 133 -1.05 -11.52 -5.63
N VAL A 134 -1.85 -12.58 -5.76
CA VAL A 134 -3.00 -12.62 -6.68
C VAL A 134 -4.02 -11.52 -6.35
N LEU A 135 -4.39 -11.37 -5.09
CA LEU A 135 -5.28 -10.30 -4.62
C LEU A 135 -4.72 -8.91 -4.93
N THR A 136 -3.40 -8.73 -4.80
CA THR A 136 -2.72 -7.48 -5.16
C THR A 136 -2.82 -7.16 -6.64
N LEU A 137 -2.65 -8.15 -7.50
CA LEU A 137 -2.83 -7.96 -8.94
C LEU A 137 -4.28 -7.64 -9.29
N VAL A 138 -5.24 -8.41 -8.79
CA VAL A 138 -6.67 -8.22 -9.07
C VAL A 138 -7.15 -6.85 -8.57
N ALA A 139 -6.81 -6.50 -7.33
CA ALA A 139 -7.18 -5.20 -6.77
C ALA A 139 -6.47 -4.04 -7.47
N GLY A 140 -5.23 -4.22 -7.91
CA GLY A 140 -4.49 -3.23 -8.69
C GLY A 140 -5.17 -2.95 -10.04
N ILE A 141 -5.55 -3.99 -10.76
CA ILE A 141 -6.29 -3.87 -12.03
C ILE A 141 -7.64 -3.20 -11.79
N ALA A 142 -8.40 -3.65 -10.78
CA ALA A 142 -9.69 -3.07 -10.44
C ALA A 142 -9.56 -1.59 -10.03
N ALA A 143 -8.54 -1.24 -9.24
CA ALA A 143 -8.27 0.13 -8.83
C ALA A 143 -7.97 1.03 -10.03
N GLU A 144 -7.14 0.56 -10.96
CA GLU A 144 -6.79 1.31 -12.17
C GLU A 144 -8.04 1.55 -13.03
N LEU A 145 -8.87 0.52 -13.25
CA LEU A 145 -10.13 0.68 -13.98
C LEU A 145 -11.07 1.68 -13.30
N CYS A 146 -11.19 1.64 -11.98
CA CYS A 146 -11.99 2.60 -11.22
C CYS A 146 -11.43 4.04 -11.30
N LEU A 147 -10.11 4.21 -11.28
CA LEU A 147 -9.46 5.51 -11.43
C LEU A 147 -9.64 6.07 -12.83
N VAL A 148 -9.47 5.25 -13.86
CA VAL A 148 -9.75 5.63 -15.25
C VAL A 148 -11.21 6.05 -15.40
N ALA A 149 -12.15 5.30 -14.83
CA ALA A 149 -13.56 5.68 -14.83
C ALA A 149 -13.79 7.02 -14.11
N ALA A 150 -13.17 7.23 -12.95
CA ALA A 150 -13.26 8.51 -12.22
C ALA A 150 -12.70 9.69 -13.04
N VAL A 151 -11.60 9.48 -13.76
CA VAL A 151 -11.04 10.48 -14.69
C VAL A 151 -12.02 10.82 -15.80
N PHE A 152 -12.72 9.85 -16.39
CA PHE A 152 -13.73 10.17 -17.41
C PHE A 152 -14.96 10.87 -16.81
N ILE A 153 -15.47 10.37 -15.69
CA ILE A 153 -16.66 10.93 -15.02
C ILE A 153 -16.43 12.38 -14.61
N ALA A 154 -15.27 12.69 -14.01
CA ALA A 154 -14.94 14.05 -13.58
C ALA A 154 -14.37 14.91 -14.74
N GLY A 155 -13.61 14.29 -15.63
CA GLY A 155 -12.85 14.96 -16.68
C GLY A 155 -13.70 15.42 -17.85
N ILE A 156 -14.74 14.66 -18.24
CA ILE A 156 -15.64 15.07 -19.32
C ILE A 156 -16.37 16.38 -18.97
N PRO A 157 -17.07 16.52 -17.83
CA PRO A 157 -17.72 17.78 -17.45
C PRO A 157 -16.73 18.94 -17.34
N VAL A 158 -15.57 18.69 -16.72
CA VAL A 158 -14.50 19.70 -16.58
C VAL A 158 -13.98 20.15 -17.95
N GLY A 159 -13.76 19.21 -18.87
CA GLY A 159 -13.34 19.50 -20.24
C GLY A 159 -14.39 20.31 -21.01
N LEU A 160 -15.67 19.97 -20.86
CA LEU A 160 -16.77 20.70 -21.50
C LEU A 160 -16.92 22.12 -20.94
N ILE A 161 -16.92 22.27 -19.62
CA ILE A 161 -17.03 23.59 -18.96
C ILE A 161 -15.80 24.43 -19.27
N GLY A 162 -14.59 23.87 -19.11
CA GLY A 162 -13.34 24.56 -19.38
C GLY A 162 -13.18 24.95 -20.85
N GLY A 163 -13.53 24.05 -21.76
CA GLY A 163 -13.57 24.32 -23.20
C GLY A 163 -14.59 25.41 -23.54
N GLY A 164 -15.79 25.35 -22.98
CA GLY A 164 -16.82 26.38 -23.13
C GLY A 164 -16.36 27.75 -22.63
N LEU A 165 -15.81 27.82 -21.42
CA LEU A 165 -15.23 29.06 -20.86
C LEU A 165 -14.12 29.59 -21.76
N TRP A 166 -13.23 28.73 -22.25
CA TRP A 166 -12.16 29.14 -23.14
C TRP A 166 -12.68 29.73 -24.45
N LEU A 167 -13.65 29.08 -25.10
CA LEU A 167 -14.27 29.58 -26.32
C LEU A 167 -14.94 30.94 -26.12
N LEU A 168 -15.63 31.15 -24.99
CA LEU A 168 -16.36 32.37 -24.69
C LEU A 168 -15.46 33.55 -24.30
N LEU A 169 -14.41 33.30 -23.51
CA LEU A 169 -13.65 34.36 -22.84
C LEU A 169 -12.29 34.67 -23.49
N ARG A 170 -11.78 33.82 -24.40
CA ARG A 170 -10.47 34.02 -25.04
C ARG A 170 -10.33 35.33 -25.84
N HIS A 171 -11.44 35.95 -26.22
CA HIS A 171 -11.48 37.23 -26.94
C HIS A 171 -12.12 38.37 -26.14
N ALA A 172 -12.48 38.15 -24.87
CA ALA A 172 -13.22 39.12 -24.04
C ALA A 172 -12.33 40.20 -23.39
N GLY A 173 -11.18 40.51 -24.01
CA GLY A 173 -10.22 41.49 -23.51
C GLY A 173 -9.50 41.08 -22.22
N PRO A 174 -8.72 41.99 -21.61
CA PRO A 174 -7.86 41.67 -20.46
C PRO A 174 -8.63 41.12 -19.26
N PHE A 175 -9.81 41.68 -18.97
CA PHE A 175 -10.66 41.23 -17.86
C PHE A 175 -11.20 39.82 -18.10
N GLY A 176 -11.62 39.51 -19.33
CA GLY A 176 -12.07 38.18 -19.72
C GLY A 176 -10.97 37.12 -19.60
N THR A 177 -9.74 37.46 -19.98
CA THR A 177 -8.57 36.59 -19.83
C THR A 177 -8.26 36.29 -18.36
N VAL A 178 -8.32 37.29 -17.48
CA VAL A 178 -8.12 37.09 -16.03
C VAL A 178 -9.21 36.18 -15.46
N PHE A 179 -10.47 36.44 -15.80
CA PHE A 179 -11.60 35.62 -15.36
C PHE A 179 -11.50 34.17 -15.86
N LEU A 180 -11.05 33.96 -17.09
CA LEU A 180 -10.79 32.64 -17.68
C LEU A 180 -9.75 31.87 -16.86
N TYR A 181 -8.60 32.47 -16.54
CA TYR A 181 -7.56 31.78 -15.78
C TYR A 181 -7.99 31.44 -14.35
N ILE A 182 -8.69 32.35 -13.67
CA ILE A 182 -9.24 32.09 -12.34
C ILE A 182 -10.23 30.92 -12.40
N SER A 183 -11.16 30.95 -13.36
CA SER A 183 -12.19 29.92 -13.50
C SER A 183 -11.58 28.56 -13.86
N LEU A 184 -10.62 28.50 -14.78
CA LEU A 184 -9.90 27.27 -15.11
C LEU A 184 -9.06 26.75 -13.94
N GLY A 185 -8.44 27.66 -13.17
CA GLY A 185 -7.69 27.30 -11.97
C GLY A 185 -8.58 26.65 -10.90
N LEU A 186 -9.74 27.25 -10.61
CA LEU A 186 -10.72 26.68 -9.68
C LEU A 186 -11.27 25.35 -10.18
N LEU A 187 -11.63 25.26 -11.46
CA LEU A 187 -12.13 24.04 -12.07
C LEU A 187 -11.09 22.91 -12.03
N GLY A 188 -9.83 23.22 -12.31
CA GLY A 188 -8.71 22.29 -12.21
C GLY A 188 -8.46 21.83 -10.77
N LEU A 189 -8.55 22.74 -9.80
CA LEU A 189 -8.44 22.39 -8.37
C LEU A 189 -9.59 21.47 -7.93
N THR A 190 -10.83 21.76 -8.34
CA THR A 190 -11.99 20.91 -8.06
C THR A 190 -11.81 19.52 -8.69
N PHE A 191 -11.38 19.46 -9.95
CA PHE A 191 -11.09 18.20 -10.64
C PHE A 191 -10.03 17.38 -9.89
N PHE A 192 -8.92 18.01 -9.52
CA PHE A 192 -7.86 17.36 -8.76
C PHE A 192 -8.34 16.87 -7.39
N ALA A 193 -9.14 17.66 -6.67
CA ALA A 193 -9.72 17.26 -5.39
C ALA A 193 -10.64 16.03 -5.54
N CYS A 194 -11.46 15.97 -6.59
CA CYS A 194 -12.29 14.80 -6.90
C CYS A 194 -11.44 13.55 -7.17
N LEU A 195 -10.36 13.67 -7.94
CA LEU A 195 -9.46 12.54 -8.20
C LEU A 195 -8.74 12.08 -6.93
N MET A 196 -8.29 13.00 -6.09
CA MET A 196 -7.68 12.67 -4.80
C MET A 196 -8.67 11.94 -3.89
N LEU A 197 -9.94 12.36 -3.86
CA LEU A 197 -10.97 11.67 -3.08
C LEU A 197 -11.21 10.25 -3.59
N ALA A 198 -11.33 10.06 -4.91
CA ALA A 198 -11.48 8.75 -5.53
C ALA A 198 -10.28 7.84 -5.22
N PHE A 199 -9.06 8.38 -5.33
CA PHE A 199 -7.84 7.67 -4.98
C PHE A 199 -7.82 7.22 -3.52
N VAL A 200 -8.12 8.13 -2.58
CA VAL A 200 -8.18 7.81 -1.15
C VAL A 200 -9.23 6.74 -0.84
N TRP A 201 -10.40 6.80 -1.48
CA TRP A 201 -11.44 5.79 -1.30
C TRP A 201 -11.02 4.41 -1.79
N ILE A 202 -10.51 4.32 -3.02
CA ILE A 202 -10.11 3.06 -3.65
C ILE A 202 -8.93 2.45 -2.90
N VAL A 203 -7.85 3.22 -2.72
CA VAL A 203 -6.64 2.74 -2.04
C VAL A 203 -6.92 2.47 -0.58
N GLY A 204 -7.71 3.30 0.09
CA GLY A 204 -8.13 3.10 1.47
C GLY A 204 -8.86 1.76 1.66
N ALA A 205 -9.83 1.45 0.81
CA ALA A 205 -10.56 0.19 0.84
C ALA A 205 -9.62 -1.02 0.66
N ILE A 206 -8.71 -0.96 -0.32
CA ILE A 206 -7.72 -2.01 -0.58
C ILE A 206 -6.79 -2.22 0.62
N LEU A 207 -6.29 -1.12 1.21
CA LEU A 207 -5.41 -1.19 2.37
C LEU A 207 -6.12 -1.78 3.61
N VAL A 208 -7.40 -1.43 3.83
CA VAL A 208 -8.20 -2.00 4.92
C VAL A 208 -8.42 -3.49 4.67
N PHE A 209 -8.77 -3.89 3.45
CA PHE A 209 -8.95 -5.30 3.09
C PHE A 209 -7.67 -6.12 3.32
N TYR A 210 -6.50 -5.64 2.90
CA TYR A 210 -5.24 -6.34 3.16
C TYR A 210 -4.85 -6.42 4.62
N GLN A 211 -5.20 -5.41 5.41
CA GLN A 211 -5.00 -5.46 6.85
C GLN A 211 -5.91 -6.50 7.49
N ALA A 212 -7.19 -6.54 7.13
CA ALA A 212 -8.13 -7.54 7.60
C ALA A 212 -7.68 -8.96 7.21
N TYR A 213 -7.29 -9.16 5.95
CA TYR A 213 -6.78 -10.45 5.47
C TYR A 213 -5.56 -10.93 6.26
N ALA A 214 -4.60 -10.04 6.55
CA ALA A 214 -3.46 -10.35 7.39
C ALA A 214 -3.86 -10.68 8.84
N LEU A 215 -4.79 -9.92 9.42
CA LEU A 215 -5.27 -10.12 10.79
C LEU A 215 -5.97 -11.47 10.94
N TYR A 216 -6.83 -11.87 9.99
CA TYR A 216 -7.47 -13.20 10.02
C TYR A 216 -6.47 -14.34 9.88
N PHE A 217 -5.44 -14.17 9.04
CA PHE A 217 -4.39 -15.18 8.93
C PHE A 217 -3.60 -15.32 10.24
N VAL A 218 -3.24 -14.23 10.90
CA VAL A 218 -2.44 -14.27 12.14
C VAL A 218 -3.31 -14.54 13.39
N GLY A 219 -4.60 -14.22 13.34
CA GLY A 219 -5.53 -14.30 14.48
C GLY A 219 -5.64 -15.69 15.10
N GLY A 220 -5.63 -16.76 14.30
CA GLY A 220 -5.61 -18.12 14.83
C GLY A 220 -4.29 -18.57 15.46
N ARG A 221 -3.23 -17.76 15.35
CA ARG A 221 -1.85 -18.09 15.77
C ARG A 221 -1.34 -17.22 16.92
N VAL A 222 -1.96 -16.07 17.12
CA VAL A 222 -1.69 -15.13 18.21
C VAL A 222 -2.94 -15.10 19.09
N SER A 223 -2.89 -15.72 20.27
CA SER A 223 -4.05 -15.89 21.15
C SER A 223 -4.73 -14.57 21.50
N ALA A 224 -3.94 -13.55 21.87
CA ALA A 224 -4.46 -12.22 22.17
C ALA A 224 -5.20 -11.56 20.99
N LEU A 225 -4.81 -11.90 19.76
CA LEU A 225 -5.48 -11.39 18.57
C LEU A 225 -6.72 -12.23 18.22
N GLY A 226 -6.65 -13.55 18.40
CA GLY A 226 -7.78 -14.45 18.25
C GLY A 226 -8.93 -14.06 19.18
N ASP A 227 -8.65 -13.86 20.46
CA ASP A 227 -9.63 -13.47 21.47
C ASP A 227 -10.29 -12.11 21.16
N LEU A 228 -9.56 -11.21 20.47
CA LEU A 228 -10.09 -9.92 20.04
C LEU A 228 -10.97 -10.03 18.79
N LEU A 229 -10.63 -10.93 17.85
CA LEU A 229 -11.36 -11.11 16.60
C LEU A 229 -12.62 -11.96 16.79
N GLU A 230 -12.53 -13.00 17.61
CA GLU A 230 -13.59 -13.96 17.93
C GLU A 230 -13.70 -14.09 19.46
N PRO A 231 -14.41 -13.15 20.13
CA PRO A 231 -14.54 -13.19 21.58
C PRO A 231 -15.15 -14.51 22.04
N PRO A 232 -14.62 -15.15 23.10
CA PRO A 232 -15.20 -16.38 23.60
C PRO A 232 -16.67 -16.13 23.98
N PRO A 233 -17.56 -17.11 23.74
CA PRO A 233 -18.96 -16.98 24.13
C PRO A 233 -19.01 -16.68 25.64
N PRO A 234 -19.91 -15.80 26.10
CA PRO A 234 -20.08 -15.56 27.53
C PRO A 234 -20.38 -16.92 28.18
N PHE A 235 -19.59 -17.29 29.18
CA PHE A 235 -19.85 -18.49 29.98
C PHE A 235 -21.32 -18.44 30.45
N PRO A 236 -22.09 -19.53 30.35
CA PRO A 236 -23.45 -19.55 30.90
C PRO A 236 -23.36 -19.37 32.42
N GLU A 237 -23.69 -18.19 32.94
CA GLU A 237 -23.69 -17.87 34.37
C GLU A 237 -24.80 -18.58 35.19
N ALA A 238 -25.59 -19.49 34.61
CA ALA A 238 -26.85 -19.93 35.23
C ALA A 238 -27.13 -21.44 35.15
N ALA A 239 -26.23 -22.28 35.67
CA ALA A 239 -26.57 -23.68 36.00
C ALA A 239 -26.15 -24.10 37.43
N SER A 240 -25.41 -23.27 38.16
CA SER A 240 -24.92 -23.60 39.52
C SER A 240 -25.82 -23.10 40.66
N GLN A 241 -26.89 -22.33 40.39
CA GLN A 241 -27.82 -21.86 41.44
C GLN A 241 -29.07 -22.73 41.64
N GLN A 242 -29.23 -23.84 40.89
CA GLN A 242 -30.48 -24.61 40.92
C GLN A 242 -30.43 -25.90 41.77
N PHE A 243 -29.32 -26.21 42.43
CA PHE A 243 -29.22 -27.36 43.35
C PHE A 243 -28.87 -26.93 44.77
N SER A 244 -29.83 -26.30 45.46
CA SER A 244 -29.92 -26.40 46.93
C SER A 244 -30.88 -27.54 47.27
N PRO A 245 -30.39 -28.71 47.74
CA PRO A 245 -31.26 -29.73 48.30
C PRO A 245 -31.83 -29.24 49.64
N ILE A 246 -33.16 -29.39 49.78
CA ILE A 246 -33.92 -29.25 51.04
C ILE A 246 -33.66 -30.49 51.90
#